data_AF-A0A2V6X3G1-F1
#
_entry.id   AF-A0A2V6X3G1-F1
#
_cell.length_a   1.000
_cell.length_b   1.000
_cell.length_c   1.000
_cell.angle_alpha   90.00
_cell.angle_beta   90.00
_cell.angle_gamma   90.00
#
_symmetry.space_group_name_H-M   'P 1'
#
loop_
_entity.id
_entity.type
_entity.pdbx_description
1 polymer ?
#
loop_
_entity_poly.entity_id
_entity_poly.type
_entity_poly.pdbx_seq_one_letter_code
_entity_poly.pdbx_strand_id
1 'polypeptide(L)'
;YVKRIMETAEGRTHIRDAFEFSRALRDGGLPAVSFVKPHWKQNAHAVSSTVGAGDRWIGEIVGEVMASRYWPRVMVVITYDEGGGWFDHVRPPVVDRFGLGTRVPALIVSPYARRGVIGRREYDHASVLKLIEWRFGLEPLTERDRRAAAPLEAFDFSQPPRGPVPLPKAP
;
A
#
# COMPACT_ATOMS: atom_id res chain seq x y z
N TYR A 1 24.20 -4.70 2.00
CA TYR A 1 22.82 -4.67 1.47
C TYR A 1 22.43 -6.04 0.96
N VAL A 2 21.35 -6.61 1.51
CA VAL A 2 20.76 -7.85 0.97
C VAL A 2 20.12 -7.50 -0.38
N LYS A 3 20.60 -8.12 -1.47
CA LYS A 3 20.04 -7.87 -2.81
C LYS A 3 18.73 -8.61 -3.05
N ARG A 4 18.51 -9.74 -2.36
CA ARG A 4 17.37 -10.64 -2.55
C ARG A 4 16.93 -11.23 -1.22
N ILE A 5 15.73 -10.87 -0.79
CA ILE A 5 15.19 -11.28 0.52
C ILE A 5 14.98 -12.80 0.62
N MET A 6 14.68 -13.46 -0.50
CA MET A 6 14.47 -14.90 -0.58
C MET A 6 15.74 -15.74 -0.49
N GLU A 7 16.92 -15.15 -0.61
CA GLU A 7 18.18 -15.89 -0.76
C GLU A 7 18.96 -16.03 0.54
N THR A 8 18.58 -15.30 1.59
CA THR A 8 19.27 -15.32 2.88
C THR A 8 18.37 -15.89 3.97
N ALA A 9 18.97 -16.55 4.96
CA ALA A 9 18.23 -17.06 6.12
C ALA A 9 17.55 -15.90 6.88
N GLU A 10 18.28 -14.80 7.09
CA GLU A 10 17.77 -13.56 7.69
C GLU A 10 16.60 -12.99 6.89
N GLY A 11 16.74 -12.80 5.58
CA GLY A 11 15.71 -12.24 4.72
C GLY A 11 14.40 -13.03 4.76
N ARG A 12 14.48 -14.37 4.76
CA ARG A 12 13.29 -15.24 4.88
C ARG A 12 12.55 -15.06 6.20
N THR A 13 13.20 -14.60 7.27
CA THR A 13 12.51 -14.32 8.54
C THR A 13 11.53 -13.14 8.47
N HIS A 14 11.61 -12.31 7.42
CA HIS A 14 10.69 -11.20 7.17
C HIS A 14 9.48 -11.60 6.32
N ILE A 15 9.39 -12.86 5.89
CA ILE A 15 8.26 -13.38 5.10
C ILE A 15 7.36 -14.15 6.04
N ARG A 16 6.13 -13.66 6.14
CA ARG A 16 5.15 -14.07 7.13
C ARG A 16 3.80 -14.27 6.46
N ASP A 17 2.99 -15.13 7.04
CA ASP A 17 1.62 -15.32 6.57
C ASP A 17 0.78 -14.08 6.91
N ALA A 18 -0.22 -13.77 6.08
CA ALA A 18 -1.06 -12.58 6.27
C ALA A 18 -1.77 -12.56 7.64
N PHE A 19 -2.10 -13.72 8.23
CA PHE A 19 -2.70 -13.76 9.56
C PHE A 19 -1.74 -13.29 10.67
N GLU A 20 -0.42 -13.38 10.45
CA GLU A 20 0.58 -12.90 11.40
C GLU A 20 0.59 -11.37 11.46
N PHE A 21 0.23 -10.69 10.36
CA PHE A 21 0.02 -9.24 10.36
C PHE A 21 -1.14 -8.85 11.29
N SER A 22 -2.29 -9.52 11.15
CA SER A 22 -3.44 -9.32 12.04
C SER A 22 -3.12 -9.63 13.50
N ARG A 23 -2.32 -10.68 13.76
CA ARG A 23 -1.82 -10.98 15.11
C ARG A 23 -0.92 -9.85 15.63
N ALA A 24 0.02 -9.36 14.82
CA ALA A 24 0.93 -8.26 15.20
C ALA A 24 0.20 -6.93 15.47
N LEU A 25 -0.92 -6.67 14.79
CA LEU A 25 -1.78 -5.52 15.09
C LEU A 25 -2.41 -5.59 16.49
N ARG A 26 -2.82 -6.80 16.92
CA ARG A 26 -3.45 -7.03 18.23
C ARG A 26 -2.43 -7.09 19.37
N ASP A 27 -1.41 -7.91 19.21
CA ASP A 27 -0.48 -8.25 20.29
C ASP A 27 0.62 -7.18 20.47
N GLY A 28 0.78 -6.34 19.45
CA GLY A 28 1.93 -5.45 19.33
C GLY A 28 3.14 -6.21 18.76
N GLY A 29 3.89 -5.54 17.90
CA GLY A 29 5.01 -6.12 17.16
C GLY A 29 5.00 -5.81 15.66
N LEU A 30 4.11 -4.93 15.21
CA LEU A 30 4.07 -4.51 13.81
C LEU A 30 5.42 -3.89 13.38
N PRO A 31 6.06 -4.38 12.30
CA PRO A 31 7.25 -3.76 11.74
C PRO A 31 6.97 -2.33 11.26
N ALA A 32 8.04 -1.53 11.14
CA ALA A 32 7.94 -0.16 10.63
C ALA A 32 7.41 -0.07 9.20
N VAL A 33 7.68 -1.10 8.38
CA VAL A 33 7.14 -1.27 7.02
C VAL A 33 6.61 -2.69 6.89
N SER A 34 5.38 -2.84 6.42
CA SER A 34 4.74 -4.13 6.16
C SER A 34 4.08 -4.11 4.78
N PHE A 35 4.42 -5.07 3.93
CA PHE A 35 3.70 -5.35 2.69
C PHE A 35 2.75 -6.51 2.96
N VAL A 36 1.45 -6.28 2.80
CA VAL A 36 0.41 -7.28 3.08
C VAL A 36 -0.30 -7.63 1.79
N LYS A 37 -0.35 -8.92 1.48
CA LYS A 37 -1.03 -9.44 0.29
C LYS A 37 -2.16 -10.38 0.73
N PRO A 38 -3.36 -10.28 0.11
CA PRO A 38 -4.44 -11.24 0.35
C PRO A 38 -4.09 -12.65 -0.13
N HIS A 39 -4.80 -13.62 0.43
CA HIS A 39 -4.86 -14.99 -0.07
C HIS A 39 -5.52 -15.03 -1.46
N TRP A 40 -5.27 -16.10 -2.24
CA TRP A 40 -5.68 -16.18 -3.66
C TRP A 40 -7.18 -15.97 -3.90
N LYS A 41 -8.04 -16.34 -2.93
CA LYS A 41 -9.50 -16.16 -3.01
C LYS A 41 -9.98 -14.72 -2.77
N GLN A 42 -9.11 -13.83 -2.30
CA GLN A 42 -9.44 -12.48 -1.82
C GLN A 42 -8.62 -11.39 -2.54
N ASN A 43 -7.94 -11.73 -3.63
CA ASN A 43 -6.98 -10.83 -4.28
C ASN A 43 -7.55 -9.98 -5.42
N ALA A 44 -8.87 -9.99 -5.62
CA ALA A 44 -9.57 -9.33 -6.73
C ALA A 44 -9.18 -9.79 -8.15
N HIS A 45 -8.27 -10.75 -8.30
CA HIS A 45 -7.86 -11.25 -9.61
C HIS A 45 -8.97 -12.12 -10.22
N ALA A 46 -9.33 -11.86 -11.49
CA ALA A 46 -10.55 -12.38 -12.13
C ALA A 46 -10.67 -13.92 -12.17
N VAL A 47 -9.55 -14.63 -12.23
CA VAL A 47 -9.55 -16.11 -12.28
C VAL A 47 -9.77 -16.74 -10.91
N SER A 48 -9.32 -16.09 -9.84
CA SER A 48 -9.22 -16.67 -8.49
C SER A 48 -10.15 -16.04 -7.47
N SER A 49 -10.66 -14.85 -7.76
CA SER A 49 -11.35 -13.98 -6.81
C SER A 49 -12.33 -13.05 -7.55
N THR A 50 -12.93 -12.13 -6.82
CA THR A 50 -13.80 -11.08 -7.35
C THR A 50 -13.40 -9.74 -6.74
N VAL A 51 -13.73 -8.64 -7.42
CA VAL A 51 -13.52 -7.28 -6.89
C VAL A 51 -14.16 -7.14 -5.50
N GLY A 52 -15.38 -7.66 -5.31
CA GLY A 52 -16.06 -7.61 -4.02
C GLY A 52 -15.39 -8.44 -2.91
N ALA A 53 -14.76 -9.57 -3.26
CA ALA A 53 -13.98 -10.34 -2.29
C ALA A 53 -12.71 -9.60 -1.86
N GLY A 54 -12.04 -8.92 -2.80
CA GLY A 54 -10.89 -8.06 -2.50
C GLY A 54 -11.27 -6.83 -1.69
N ASP A 55 -12.34 -6.13 -2.07
CA ASP A 55 -12.84 -4.96 -1.35
C ASP A 55 -13.22 -5.29 0.10
N ARG A 56 -13.91 -6.41 0.32
CA ARG A 56 -14.23 -6.90 1.67
C ARG A 56 -12.95 -7.12 2.49
N TRP A 57 -11.97 -7.82 1.93
CA TRP A 57 -10.71 -8.10 2.63
C TRP A 57 -9.92 -6.82 2.94
N ILE A 58 -9.88 -5.86 2.02
CA ILE A 58 -9.29 -4.54 2.26
C ILE A 58 -10.00 -3.86 3.43
N GLY A 59 -11.33 -3.86 3.45
CA GLY A 59 -12.13 -3.30 4.54
C GLY A 59 -11.85 -3.95 5.89
N GLU A 60 -11.74 -5.28 5.94
CA GLU A 60 -11.39 -6.03 7.15
C GLU A 60 -10.02 -5.61 7.68
N ILE A 61 -8.98 -5.62 6.83
CA ILE A 61 -7.60 -5.28 7.23
C ILE A 61 -7.48 -3.80 7.64
N VAL A 62 -8.07 -2.88 6.89
CA VAL A 62 -8.07 -1.45 7.24
C VAL A 62 -8.84 -1.21 8.54
N GLY A 63 -9.94 -1.94 8.76
CA GLY A 63 -10.68 -1.95 10.01
C GLY A 63 -9.82 -2.39 11.20
N GLU A 64 -9.07 -3.50 11.06
CA GLU A 64 -8.14 -3.96 12.09
C GLU A 64 -7.05 -2.93 12.38
N VAL A 65 -6.47 -2.30 11.34
CA VAL A 65 -5.46 -1.24 11.51
C VAL A 65 -6.05 -0.04 12.27
N MET A 66 -7.25 0.40 11.90
CA MET A 66 -7.94 1.51 12.57
C MET A 66 -8.28 1.20 14.03
N ALA A 67 -8.62 -0.05 14.35
CA ALA A 67 -8.89 -0.48 15.72
C ALA A 67 -7.61 -0.69 16.57
N SER A 68 -6.45 -0.77 15.93
CA SER A 68 -5.18 -1.06 16.61
C SER A 68 -4.56 0.16 17.31
N ARG A 69 -3.62 -0.11 18.22
CA ARG A 69 -2.77 0.91 18.87
C ARG A 69 -1.86 1.69 17.90
N TYR A 70 -1.78 1.27 16.65
CA TYR A 70 -0.95 1.90 15.62
C TYR A 70 -1.67 3.03 14.90
N TRP A 71 -3.00 3.06 14.96
CA TRP A 71 -3.81 4.03 14.21
C TRP A 71 -3.29 5.48 14.28
N PRO A 72 -2.91 6.05 15.45
CA PRO A 72 -2.45 7.45 15.53
C PRO A 72 -1.14 7.76 14.80
N ARG A 73 -0.43 6.75 14.28
CA ARG A 73 0.94 6.85 13.73
C ARG A 73 1.17 5.96 12.50
N VAL A 74 0.10 5.54 11.84
CA VAL A 74 0.18 4.65 10.67
C VAL A 74 -0.24 5.37 9.38
N MET A 75 0.29 4.91 8.26
CA MET A 75 -0.30 5.14 6.96
C MET A 75 -0.49 3.79 6.27
N VAL A 76 -1.61 3.63 5.58
CA VAL A 76 -1.90 2.47 4.75
C VAL A 76 -1.96 2.96 3.31
N VAL A 77 -1.20 2.32 2.43
CA VAL A 77 -1.30 2.49 0.99
C VAL A 77 -2.01 1.27 0.44
N ILE A 78 -3.15 1.47 -0.19
CA ILE A 78 -3.90 0.42 -0.90
C ILE A 78 -3.62 0.62 -2.38
N THR A 79 -3.15 -0.41 -3.06
CA THR A 79 -2.84 -0.39 -4.49
C THR A 79 -2.99 -1.79 -5.07
N TYR A 80 -2.91 -1.92 -6.39
CA TYR A 80 -3.00 -3.17 -7.12
C TYR A 80 -1.69 -3.41 -7.85
N ASP A 81 -1.31 -4.65 -8.11
CA ASP A 81 -0.08 -4.97 -8.83
C ASP A 81 -0.19 -4.72 -10.35
N GLU A 82 -1.41 -4.84 -10.89
CA GLU A 82 -1.70 -4.66 -12.31
C GLU A 82 -3.19 -4.31 -12.57
N GLY A 83 -3.51 -3.98 -13.83
CA GLY A 83 -4.83 -3.51 -14.26
C GLY A 83 -5.78 -4.60 -14.77
N GLY A 84 -5.44 -5.88 -14.63
CA GLY A 84 -6.17 -7.09 -15.01
C GLY A 84 -6.60 -7.23 -16.46
N GLY A 85 -6.01 -6.42 -17.35
CA GLY A 85 -6.45 -6.31 -18.75
C GLY A 85 -7.78 -5.58 -18.94
N TRP A 86 -8.31 -4.93 -17.90
CA TRP A 86 -9.47 -4.05 -18.04
C TRP A 86 -9.09 -2.78 -18.82
N PHE A 87 -10.04 -2.25 -19.57
CA PHE A 87 -9.83 -1.06 -20.38
C PHE A 87 -9.59 0.18 -19.48
N ASP A 88 -8.49 0.87 -19.74
CA ASP A 88 -8.23 2.22 -19.25
C ASP A 88 -8.01 3.15 -20.45
N HIS A 89 -8.66 4.31 -20.43
CA HIS A 89 -8.62 5.26 -21.55
C HIS A 89 -7.30 6.03 -21.64
N VAL A 90 -6.50 6.05 -20.56
CA VAL A 90 -5.22 6.76 -20.53
C VAL A 90 -4.15 5.85 -21.11
N ARG A 91 -3.49 6.33 -22.16
CA ARG A 91 -2.34 5.65 -22.74
C ARG A 91 -1.22 5.53 -21.67
N PRO A 92 -0.68 4.32 -21.43
CA PRO A 92 0.46 4.12 -20.54
C PRO A 92 1.64 5.04 -20.86
N PRO A 93 2.18 5.80 -19.88
CA PRO A 93 3.39 6.56 -20.07
C PRO A 93 4.60 5.66 -20.38
N VAL A 94 5.44 6.11 -21.32
CA VAL A 94 6.66 5.44 -21.73
C VAL A 94 7.85 6.13 -21.08
N VAL A 95 8.28 5.61 -19.94
CA VAL A 95 9.38 6.18 -19.14
C VAL A 95 10.69 5.39 -19.26
N ASP A 96 10.61 4.17 -19.77
CA ASP A 96 11.73 3.28 -20.10
C ASP A 96 11.25 2.18 -21.08
N ARG A 97 12.03 1.10 -21.25
CA ARG A 97 11.69 -0.03 -22.12
C ARG A 97 10.36 -0.71 -21.75
N PHE A 98 9.96 -0.67 -20.48
CA PHE A 98 8.75 -1.33 -19.97
C PHE A 98 7.58 -0.36 -19.80
N GLY A 99 7.86 0.92 -19.52
CA GLY A 99 6.84 1.94 -19.24
C GLY A 99 6.23 1.83 -17.84
N LEU A 100 5.10 2.51 -17.62
CA LEU A 100 4.33 2.42 -16.36
C LEU A 100 3.19 1.38 -16.39
N GLY A 101 2.79 0.92 -17.58
CA GLY A 101 1.59 0.09 -17.73
C GLY A 101 0.28 0.88 -17.60
N THR A 102 -0.83 0.15 -17.55
CA THR A 102 -2.17 0.74 -17.32
C THR A 102 -2.28 1.30 -15.92
N ARG A 103 -3.10 2.33 -15.73
CA ARG A 103 -3.35 2.89 -14.40
C ARG A 103 -4.01 1.85 -13.50
N VAL A 104 -3.66 1.90 -12.22
CA VAL A 104 -4.33 1.16 -11.14
C VAL A 104 -4.83 2.12 -10.07
N PRO A 105 -5.87 1.77 -9.31
CA PRO A 105 -6.27 2.56 -8.16
C PRO A 105 -5.16 2.61 -7.10
N ALA A 106 -5.03 3.76 -6.45
CA ALA A 106 -4.18 3.93 -5.27
C ALA A 106 -4.88 4.81 -4.24
N LEU A 107 -4.94 4.35 -3.00
CA LEU A 107 -5.56 5.07 -1.88
C LEU A 107 -4.57 5.22 -0.73
N ILE A 108 -4.63 6.36 -0.05
CA ILE A 108 -3.89 6.61 1.18
C ILE A 108 -4.89 6.74 2.32
N VAL A 109 -4.75 5.88 3.33
CA VAL A 109 -5.57 5.89 4.54
C VAL A 109 -4.67 6.18 5.73
N SER A 110 -4.95 7.24 6.46
CA SER A 110 -4.19 7.65 7.65
C SER A 110 -5.00 8.62 8.52
N PRO A 111 -4.75 8.66 9.85
CA PRO A 111 -5.22 9.78 10.68
C PRO A 111 -4.78 11.15 10.14
N TYR A 112 -3.68 11.23 9.38
CA TYR A 112 -3.13 12.46 8.78
C TYR A 112 -3.51 12.66 7.31
N ALA A 113 -4.27 11.74 6.69
CA ALA A 113 -4.66 11.88 5.29
C ALA A 113 -5.63 13.06 5.10
N ARG A 114 -5.42 13.92 4.11
CA ARG A 114 -6.39 14.97 3.76
C ARG A 114 -7.69 14.34 3.24
N ARG A 115 -8.85 14.96 3.52
CA ARG A 115 -10.14 14.49 2.99
C ARG A 115 -10.38 15.06 1.60
N GLY A 116 -10.96 14.24 0.71
CA GLY A 116 -11.41 14.69 -0.61
C GLY A 116 -10.29 15.13 -1.56
N VAL A 117 -9.05 14.72 -1.29
CA VAL A 117 -7.91 15.02 -2.16
C VAL A 117 -7.75 13.92 -3.19
N ILE A 118 -7.68 14.33 -4.45
CA ILE A 118 -7.31 13.48 -5.59
C ILE A 118 -5.88 13.84 -5.94
N GLY A 119 -4.97 12.87 -5.96
CA GLY A 119 -3.58 13.08 -6.37
C GLY A 119 -3.51 13.57 -7.81
N ARG A 120 -2.71 14.61 -8.06
CA ARG A 120 -2.65 15.29 -9.38
C ARG A 120 -1.34 15.07 -10.12
N ARG A 121 -0.38 14.44 -9.48
CA ARG A 121 0.92 14.09 -10.06
C ARG A 121 0.87 12.70 -10.65
N GLU A 122 1.83 12.40 -11.53
CA GLU A 122 2.10 11.03 -11.93
C GLU A 122 2.72 10.27 -10.75
N TYR A 123 2.09 9.16 -10.39
CA TYR A 123 2.58 8.21 -9.40
C TYR A 123 2.64 6.83 -10.04
N ASP A 124 3.67 6.07 -9.67
CA ASP A 124 3.88 4.69 -10.09
C ASP A 124 4.14 3.79 -8.87
N HIS A 125 4.36 2.48 -9.05
CA HIS A 125 4.64 1.59 -7.92
C HIS A 125 5.89 1.98 -7.12
N ALA A 126 6.88 2.60 -7.77
CA ALA A 126 8.08 3.08 -7.10
C ALA A 126 7.81 4.29 -6.19
N SER A 127 6.66 4.94 -6.33
CA SER A 127 6.21 6.01 -5.43
C SER A 127 5.96 5.52 -3.99
N VAL A 128 5.67 4.22 -3.81
CA VAL A 128 5.62 3.59 -2.48
C VAL A 128 7.01 3.50 -1.86
N LEU A 129 8.01 3.08 -2.63
CA LEU A 129 9.42 3.07 -2.18
C LEU A 129 9.89 4.49 -1.88
N LYS A 130 9.55 5.46 -2.73
CA LYS A 130 9.88 6.86 -2.52
C LYS A 130 9.33 7.42 -1.20
N LEU A 131 8.12 7.00 -0.82
CA LEU A 131 7.51 7.39 0.43
C LEU A 131 8.23 6.77 1.64
N ILE A 132 8.66 5.52 1.54
CA ILE A 132 9.48 4.83 2.55
C ILE A 132 10.85 5.52 2.68
N GLU A 133 11.52 5.79 1.56
CA GLU A 133 12.79 6.52 1.52
C GLU A 133 12.69 7.87 2.22
N TRP A 134 11.69 8.67 1.86
CA TRP A 134 11.43 9.96 2.49
C TRP A 134 11.18 9.82 3.99
N ARG A 135 10.40 8.82 4.42
CA ARG A 135 10.02 8.65 5.82
C ARG A 135 11.20 8.29 6.72
N PHE A 136 12.13 7.49 6.21
CA PHE A 136 13.24 6.91 6.98
C PHE A 136 14.62 7.48 6.62
N GLY A 137 14.69 8.43 5.67
CA GLY A 137 15.96 9.02 5.23
C GLY A 137 16.86 8.02 4.51
N LEU A 138 16.27 7.14 3.68
CA LEU A 138 17.01 6.11 2.95
C LEU A 138 17.39 6.60 1.54
N GLU A 139 18.53 6.13 1.05
CA GLU A 139 18.92 6.30 -0.36
C GLU A 139 18.06 5.41 -1.28
N PRO A 140 17.77 5.86 -2.52
CA PRO A 140 17.02 5.07 -3.48
C PRO A 140 17.79 3.82 -3.91
N LEU A 141 17.06 2.74 -4.20
CA LEU A 141 17.64 1.46 -4.61
C LEU A 141 18.02 1.43 -6.09
N THR A 142 17.32 2.21 -6.92
CA THR A 142 17.48 2.25 -8.38
C THR A 142 17.32 3.67 -8.92
N GLU A 143 17.35 3.82 -10.25
CA GLU A 143 16.97 5.09 -10.88
C GLU A 143 15.45 5.33 -10.87
N ARG A 144 14.65 4.26 -10.77
CA ARG A 144 13.19 4.34 -10.89
C ARG A 144 12.54 4.98 -9.66
N ASP A 145 12.87 4.47 -8.48
CA ASP A 145 12.50 5.05 -7.19
C ASP A 145 13.20 6.40 -6.92
N ARG A 146 14.44 6.60 -7.41
CA ARG A 146 15.08 7.92 -7.39
C ARG A 146 14.20 9.00 -8.05
N ARG A 147 13.62 8.70 -9.22
CA ARG A 147 12.78 9.63 -10.01
C ARG A 147 11.31 9.67 -9.60
N ALA A 148 10.84 8.69 -8.82
CA ALA A 148 9.46 8.62 -8.40
C ALA A 148 9.07 9.80 -7.48
N ALA A 149 7.77 10.06 -7.39
CA ALA A 149 7.20 11.09 -6.54
C ALA A 149 6.64 10.49 -5.25
N ALA A 150 6.99 11.04 -4.07
CA ALA A 150 6.26 10.71 -2.85
C ALA A 150 4.91 11.46 -2.82
N PRO A 151 3.79 10.78 -2.51
CA PRO A 151 2.45 11.39 -2.46
C PRO A 151 2.22 12.20 -1.17
N LEU A 152 3.16 13.09 -0.82
CA LEU A 152 3.11 13.89 0.41
C LEU A 152 1.94 14.89 0.44
N GLU A 153 1.42 15.27 -0.74
CA GLU A 153 0.23 16.10 -0.89
C GLU A 153 -1.02 15.46 -0.26
N ALA A 154 -1.03 14.14 -0.09
CA ALA A 154 -2.13 13.41 0.53
C ALA A 154 -2.19 13.61 2.04
N PHE A 155 -1.19 14.24 2.67
CA PHE A 155 -1.11 14.38 4.12
C PHE A 155 -1.21 15.83 4.59
N ASP A 156 -1.80 16.00 5.76
CA ASP A 156 -1.65 17.16 6.61
C ASP A 156 -1.07 16.68 7.94
N PHE A 157 0.20 16.99 8.19
CA PHE A 157 0.88 16.64 9.43
C PHE A 157 0.79 17.74 10.51
N SER A 158 0.15 18.87 10.20
CA SER A 158 -0.08 19.95 11.16
C SER A 158 -1.34 19.72 11.99
N GLN A 159 -2.27 18.89 11.51
CA GLN A 159 -3.47 18.50 12.23
C GLN A 159 -3.18 17.43 13.30
N PRO A 160 -3.95 17.37 14.41
CA PRO A 160 -3.91 16.21 15.31
C PRO A 160 -4.39 14.93 14.60
N PRO A 161 -3.92 13.74 15.00
CA PRO A 161 -4.35 12.49 14.38
C PRO A 161 -5.87 12.32 14.55
N ARG A 162 -6.57 12.15 13.43
CA ARG A 162 -8.01 11.93 13.45
C ARG A 162 -8.34 10.53 13.95
N GLY A 163 -9.50 10.37 14.57
CA GLY A 163 -10.00 9.06 14.99
C GLY A 163 -10.36 8.13 13.80
N PRO A 164 -10.54 6.83 14.07
CA PRO A 164 -11.10 5.88 13.12
C PRO A 164 -12.43 6.34 12.53
N VAL A 165 -12.73 5.85 11.32
CA VAL A 165 -14.02 6.08 10.67
C VAL A 165 -14.78 4.77 10.53
N PRO A 166 -16.12 4.77 10.66
CA PRO A 166 -16.91 3.59 10.39
C PRO A 166 -16.81 3.23 8.90
N LEU A 167 -16.56 1.95 8.61
CA LEU A 167 -16.63 1.42 7.26
C LEU A 167 -18.06 0.94 6.95
N PRO A 168 -18.48 0.97 5.67
CA PRO A 168 -19.75 0.37 5.27
C PRO A 168 -19.80 -1.10 5.71
N LYS A 169 -20.96 -1.53 6.21
CA LYS A 169 -21.18 -2.96 6.46
C LYS A 169 -21.25 -3.67 5.10
N ALA A 170 -20.60 -4.83 5.01
CA ALA A 170 -20.77 -5.68 3.84
C ALA A 170 -22.27 -6.01 3.70
N PRO A 171 -22.82 -5.96 2.47
CA PRO A 171 -24.20 -6.38 2.22
C PRO A 171 -24.41 -7.86 2.56
#